data_AF-A0AAU5YE53-F1
#
_entry.id   AF-A0AAU5YE53-F1
#
_cell.length_a   1.000
_cell.length_b   1.000
_cell.length_c   1.000
_cell.angle_alpha   90.00
_cell.angle_beta   90.00
_cell.angle_gamma   90.00
#
_symmetry.space_group_name_H-M   'P 1'
#
loop_
_entity.id
_entity.type
_entity.pdbx_description
1 polymer ?
#
loop_
_entity_poly.entity_id
_entity_poly.type
_entity_poly.pdbx_seq_one_letter_code
_entity_poly.pdbx_strand_id
1 'polypeptide(L)'
;MKIVKEVGEQPPTPGLHRRMAAELRPILAVGGAGASLWAGSCILLRRGWTLLGHHLDGRERWGALAFSGYVAVYACGHAPHIARFVVPGAAIVWCVAAWWVSPLPTPGVAGEEADEQAGGEPELTVDELASLVRKVARHRQGAHLADLLQEPELAGWAQPDLKAAVIDFGLPVEEFKLILAGRQRVRDGVRVRDLPPDPAVAAPASTPPEPPADPAPQPLPAQPPGTG
;
A
#
# COMPACT_ATOMS: atom_id res chain seq x y z
N MET A 1 -29.38 -60.07 32.06
CA MET A 1 -29.84 -58.82 31.41
C MET A 1 -28.65 -57.88 31.27
N LYS A 2 -28.15 -57.67 30.05
CA LYS A 2 -27.04 -56.74 29.76
C LYS A 2 -27.65 -55.50 29.12
N ILE A 3 -27.52 -54.36 29.78
CA ILE A 3 -27.91 -53.05 29.24
C ILE A 3 -26.78 -52.60 28.32
N VAL A 4 -26.99 -52.77 27.02
CA VAL A 4 -26.11 -52.22 25.99
C VAL A 4 -26.38 -50.72 25.92
N LYS A 5 -25.43 -49.90 26.37
CA LYS A 5 -25.43 -48.46 26.10
C LYS A 5 -25.08 -48.28 24.62
N GLU A 6 -26.10 -48.14 23.78
CA GLU A 6 -25.94 -47.55 22.45
C GLU A 6 -25.57 -46.08 22.65
N VAL A 7 -24.27 -45.82 22.62
CA VAL A 7 -23.71 -44.48 22.50
C VAL A 7 -24.09 -44.01 21.10
N GLY A 8 -25.06 -43.10 21.03
CA GLY A 8 -25.45 -42.46 19.79
C GLY A 8 -24.26 -41.73 19.18
N GLU A 9 -23.65 -42.34 18.17
CA GLU A 9 -22.84 -41.65 17.18
C GLU A 9 -23.78 -40.76 16.37
N GLN A 10 -24.03 -39.56 16.88
CA GLN A 10 -24.69 -38.51 16.12
C GLN A 10 -23.67 -38.01 15.10
N PRO A 11 -23.85 -38.25 13.79
CA PRO A 11 -22.88 -37.81 12.79
C PRO A 11 -22.75 -36.28 12.86
N PRO A 12 -21.55 -35.72 12.61
CA PRO A 12 -21.34 -34.28 12.66
C PRO A 12 -22.27 -33.61 11.66
N THR A 13 -23.33 -32.96 12.14
CA THR A 13 -24.36 -32.32 11.32
C THR A 13 -23.71 -31.37 10.31
N PRO A 14 -23.66 -31.71 9.00
CA PRO A 14 -22.99 -30.89 7.99
C PRO A 14 -23.76 -29.59 7.66
N GLY A 15 -24.89 -29.36 8.32
CA GLY A 15 -25.81 -28.25 8.05
C GLY A 15 -25.68 -27.05 8.98
N LEU A 16 -24.99 -27.16 10.13
CA LEU A 16 -24.92 -26.05 11.10
C LEU A 16 -24.14 -24.86 10.56
N HIS A 17 -22.97 -25.09 9.95
CA HIS A 17 -22.19 -24.03 9.30
C HIS A 17 -22.95 -23.38 8.15
N ARG A 18 -23.69 -24.16 7.36
CA ARG A 18 -24.46 -23.65 6.22
C ARG A 18 -25.68 -22.85 6.66
N ARG A 19 -26.33 -23.24 7.76
CA ARG A 19 -27.42 -22.47 8.40
C ARG A 19 -26.91 -21.20 9.06
N MET A 20 -25.82 -21.28 9.84
CA MET A 20 -25.20 -20.10 10.43
C MET A 20 -24.73 -19.11 9.37
N ALA A 21 -24.14 -19.59 8.27
CA ALA A 21 -23.76 -18.73 7.15
C ALA A 21 -24.98 -18.07 6.48
N ALA A 22 -26.11 -18.78 6.37
CA ALA A 22 -27.35 -18.23 5.81
C ALA A 22 -28.01 -17.20 6.74
N GLU A 23 -27.95 -17.39 8.05
CA GLU A 23 -28.48 -16.45 9.05
C GLU A 23 -27.58 -15.24 9.29
N LEU A 24 -26.26 -15.39 9.15
CA LEU A 24 -25.29 -14.30 9.27
C LEU A 24 -25.22 -13.44 8.01
N ARG A 25 -25.50 -13.99 6.83
CA ARG A 25 -25.51 -13.27 5.55
C ARG A 25 -26.32 -11.97 5.58
N PRO A 26 -27.59 -11.96 6.04
CA PRO A 26 -28.37 -10.72 6.09
C PRO A 26 -27.81 -9.73 7.11
N ILE A 27 -27.24 -10.18 8.24
CA ILE A 27 -26.66 -9.29 9.25
C ILE A 27 -25.36 -8.64 8.74
N LEU A 28 -24.54 -9.40 8.01
CA LEU A 28 -23.32 -8.91 7.36
C LEU A 28 -23.61 -7.98 6.18
N ALA A 29 -24.69 -8.24 5.43
CA ALA A 29 -25.10 -7.45 4.28
C ALA A 29 -25.81 -6.14 4.66
N VAL A 30 -26.62 -6.13 5.72
CA VAL A 30 -27.44 -4.96 6.11
C VAL A 30 -26.62 -3.88 6.84
N GLY A 31 -25.48 -4.23 7.43
CA GLY A 31 -24.69 -3.29 8.26
C GLY A 31 -23.36 -2.82 7.69
N GLY A 32 -22.91 -3.32 6.53
CA GLY A 32 -21.54 -3.09 6.06
C GLY A 32 -20.44 -3.64 7.00
N ALA A 33 -20.84 -4.38 8.03
CA ALA A 33 -19.95 -4.89 9.08
C ALA A 33 -18.91 -5.85 8.49
N GLY A 34 -19.29 -6.68 7.52
CA GLY A 34 -18.36 -7.56 6.80
C GLY A 34 -17.28 -6.78 6.05
N ALA A 35 -17.66 -5.73 5.32
CA ALA A 35 -16.72 -4.86 4.61
C ALA A 35 -15.79 -4.11 5.59
N SER A 36 -16.33 -3.62 6.70
CA SER A 36 -15.54 -2.95 7.74
C SER A 36 -14.53 -3.90 8.41
N LEU A 37 -14.92 -5.15 8.68
CA LEU A 37 -14.06 -6.17 9.27
C LEU A 37 -12.96 -6.60 8.29
N TRP A 38 -13.31 -6.73 7.01
CA TRP A 38 -12.36 -7.03 5.94
C TRP A 38 -11.33 -5.90 5.79
N ALA A 39 -11.79 -4.65 5.65
CA ALA A 39 -10.94 -3.48 5.57
C ALA A 39 -10.01 -3.36 6.79
N GLY A 40 -10.56 -3.53 8.00
CA GLY A 40 -9.78 -3.53 9.24
C GLY A 40 -8.74 -4.66 9.29
N SER A 41 -9.10 -5.85 8.82
CA SER A 41 -8.18 -7.00 8.74
C SER A 41 -7.04 -6.75 7.75
N CYS A 42 -7.34 -6.17 6.58
CA CYS A 42 -6.32 -5.80 5.60
C CYS A 42 -5.35 -4.76 6.15
N ILE A 43 -5.84 -3.74 6.85
CA ILE A 43 -4.99 -2.72 7.49
C ILE A 43 -4.09 -3.36 8.56
N LEU A 44 -4.63 -4.26 9.38
CA LEU A 44 -3.85 -4.99 10.39
C LEU A 44 -2.78 -5.87 9.76
N LEU A 45 -3.10 -6.59 8.69
CA LEU A 45 -2.13 -7.41 7.96
C LEU A 45 -1.02 -6.56 7.36
N ARG A 46 -1.35 -5.43 6.72
CA ARG A 46 -0.36 -4.50 6.16
C ARG A 46 0.53 -3.87 7.24
N ARG A 47 -0.05 -3.45 8.36
CA ARG A 47 0.71 -2.93 9.51
C ARG A 47 1.59 -4.01 10.16
N GLY A 48 1.07 -5.23 10.30
CA GLY A 48 1.83 -6.36 10.80
C GLY A 48 3.01 -6.70 9.89
N TRP A 49 2.78 -6.70 8.58
CA TRP A 49 3.82 -6.98 7.58
C TRP A 49 4.92 -5.92 7.54
N THR A 50 4.55 -4.64 7.59
CA THR A 50 5.51 -3.52 7.64
C THR A 50 6.31 -3.53 8.93
N LEU A 51 5.68 -3.74 10.10
CA LEU A 51 6.37 -3.89 11.37
C LEU A 51 7.33 -5.08 11.39
N LEU A 52 6.87 -6.24 10.90
CA LEU A 52 7.74 -7.41 10.76
C LEU A 52 8.93 -7.08 9.86
N GLY A 53 8.71 -6.21 8.89
CA GLY A 53 9.75 -5.77 7.99
C GLY A 53 10.78 -4.80 8.50
N HIS A 54 10.51 -4.09 9.58
CA HIS A 54 11.52 -3.31 10.27
C HIS A 54 12.48 -4.18 11.08
N HIS A 55 12.08 -5.42 11.41
CA HIS A 55 12.86 -6.30 12.28
C HIS A 55 13.50 -7.49 11.56
N LEU A 56 12.96 -7.90 10.41
CA LEU A 56 13.39 -9.10 9.68
C LEU A 56 13.60 -8.82 8.19
N ASP A 57 14.64 -9.42 7.63
CA ASP A 57 14.90 -9.41 6.20
C ASP A 57 13.87 -10.25 5.43
N GLY A 58 13.71 -10.00 4.12
CA GLY A 58 12.62 -10.57 3.32
C GLY A 58 12.46 -12.09 3.44
N ARG A 59 13.56 -12.86 3.46
CA ARG A 59 13.52 -14.32 3.65
C ARG A 59 13.13 -14.74 5.07
N GLU A 60 13.58 -13.99 6.08
CA GLU A 60 13.29 -14.26 7.48
C GLU A 60 11.81 -14.01 7.80
N ARG A 61 11.17 -13.02 7.16
CA ARG A 61 9.72 -12.79 7.29
C ARG A 61 8.90 -14.00 6.85
N TRP A 62 9.22 -14.56 5.69
CA TRP A 62 8.56 -15.77 5.20
C TRP A 62 8.84 -16.97 6.10
N GLY A 63 10.07 -17.07 6.63
CA GLY A 63 10.43 -18.08 7.63
C GLY A 63 9.60 -17.95 8.91
N ALA A 64 9.42 -16.74 9.44
CA ALA A 64 8.62 -16.47 10.62
C ALA A 64 7.12 -16.78 10.40
N LEU A 65 6.58 -16.47 9.21
CA LEU A 65 5.22 -16.86 8.83
C LEU A 65 5.07 -18.39 8.74
N ALA A 66 5.99 -19.06 8.05
CA ALA A 66 5.96 -20.52 7.94
C ALA A 66 6.08 -21.19 9.32
N PHE A 67 6.96 -20.67 10.17
CA PHE A 67 7.17 -21.17 11.53
C PHE A 67 5.94 -20.96 12.42
N SER A 68 5.36 -19.76 12.44
CA SER A 68 4.15 -19.48 13.22
C SER A 68 2.96 -20.34 12.77
N GLY A 69 2.79 -20.51 11.45
CA GLY A 69 1.79 -21.43 10.88
C GLY A 69 2.03 -22.88 11.30
N TYR A 70 3.28 -23.36 11.22
CA TYR A 70 3.64 -24.70 11.66
C TYR A 70 3.36 -24.92 13.15
N VAL A 71 3.78 -23.99 14.02
CA VAL A 71 3.54 -24.09 15.47
C VAL A 71 2.04 -24.12 15.77
N ALA A 72 1.24 -23.30 15.09
CA ALA A 72 -0.22 -23.30 15.26
C ALA A 72 -0.84 -24.65 14.86
N VAL A 73 -0.48 -25.20 13.69
CA VAL A 73 -0.98 -26.51 13.22
C VAL A 73 -0.51 -27.64 14.15
N TYR A 74 0.76 -27.61 14.54
CA TYR A 74 1.36 -28.59 15.44
C TYR A 74 0.67 -28.59 16.82
N ALA A 75 0.45 -27.40 17.40
CA ALA A 75 -0.25 -27.25 18.68
C ALA A 75 -1.70 -27.76 18.59
N CYS A 76 -2.40 -27.49 17.47
CA CYS A 76 -3.73 -28.02 17.23
C CYS A 76 -3.76 -29.56 17.16
N GLY A 77 -2.74 -30.17 16.56
CA GLY A 77 -2.62 -31.63 16.48
C GLY A 77 -2.31 -32.30 17.82
N HIS A 78 -1.45 -31.69 18.64
CA HIS A 78 -0.98 -32.30 19.88
C HIS A 78 -1.77 -31.90 21.14
N ALA A 79 -2.49 -30.79 21.12
CA ALA A 79 -3.32 -30.33 22.24
C ALA A 79 -4.75 -29.99 21.81
N PRO A 80 -5.53 -30.97 21.32
CA PRO A 80 -6.87 -30.73 20.76
C PRO A 80 -7.86 -30.19 21.81
N HIS A 81 -7.63 -30.44 23.10
CA HIS A 81 -8.46 -29.92 24.19
C HIS A 81 -8.26 -28.42 24.41
N ILE A 82 -7.04 -27.90 24.20
CA ILE A 82 -6.73 -26.47 24.30
C ILE A 82 -7.16 -25.75 23.01
N ALA A 83 -6.93 -26.37 21.84
CA ALA A 83 -7.24 -25.79 20.54
C ALA A 83 -8.73 -25.39 20.40
N ARG A 84 -9.64 -26.13 21.03
CA ARG A 84 -11.09 -25.84 21.04
C ARG A 84 -11.44 -24.47 21.65
N PHE A 85 -10.60 -23.94 22.53
CA PHE A 85 -10.80 -22.63 23.16
C PHE A 85 -9.92 -21.56 22.53
N VAL A 86 -8.71 -21.92 22.12
CA VAL A 86 -7.74 -20.97 21.54
C VAL A 86 -8.21 -20.46 20.18
N VAL A 87 -8.74 -21.33 19.30
CA VAL A 87 -9.18 -20.92 17.96
C VAL A 87 -10.32 -19.88 18.01
N PRO A 88 -11.44 -20.10 18.73
CA PRO A 88 -12.48 -19.08 18.85
C PRO A 88 -12.00 -17.83 19.59
N GLY A 89 -11.14 -17.98 20.62
CA GLY A 89 -10.54 -16.84 21.32
C GLY A 89 -9.70 -15.96 20.39
N ALA A 90 -8.82 -16.58 19.59
CA ALA A 90 -8.00 -15.89 18.61
C ALA A 90 -8.86 -15.20 17.54
N ALA A 91 -9.92 -15.86 17.06
CA ALA A 91 -10.85 -15.27 16.11
C ALA A 91 -11.57 -14.03 16.70
N ILE A 92 -12.03 -14.09 17.95
CA ILE A 92 -12.67 -12.95 18.62
C ILE A 92 -11.68 -11.80 18.80
N VAL A 93 -10.47 -12.09 19.29
CA VAL A 93 -9.41 -11.07 19.46
C VAL A 93 -9.07 -10.42 18.13
N TRP A 94 -8.96 -11.21 17.05
CA TRP A 94 -8.72 -10.68 15.70
C TRP A 94 -9.86 -9.78 15.24
N CYS A 95 -11.12 -10.21 15.40
CA CYS A 95 -12.27 -9.42 15.01
C CYS A 95 -12.36 -8.09 15.77
N VAL A 96 -12.10 -8.09 17.07
CA VAL A 96 -12.08 -6.87 17.90
C VAL A 96 -10.97 -5.93 17.44
N ALA A 97 -9.76 -6.46 17.20
CA ALA A 97 -8.64 -5.68 16.70
C ALA A 97 -8.95 -5.08 15.32
N ALA A 98 -9.53 -5.88 14.41
CA ALA A 98 -9.90 -5.44 13.07
C ALA A 98 -10.94 -4.31 13.15
N TRP A 99 -11.92 -4.43 14.05
CA TRP A 99 -12.93 -3.39 14.23
C TRP A 99 -12.32 -2.09 14.77
N TRP A 100 -11.39 -2.16 15.71
CA TRP A 100 -10.70 -0.97 16.26
C TRP A 100 -9.93 -0.18 15.21
N VAL A 101 -9.43 -0.84 14.17
CA VAL A 101 -8.64 -0.22 13.10
C VAL A 101 -9.50 0.10 11.87
N SER A 102 -10.75 -0.37 11.84
CA SER A 102 -11.65 -0.17 10.72
C SER A 102 -12.05 1.31 10.58
N PRO A 103 -12.03 1.87 9.36
CA PRO A 103 -12.54 3.22 9.13
C PRO A 103 -14.05 3.27 9.41
N LEU A 104 -14.51 4.33 10.08
CA LEU A 104 -15.95 4.49 10.36
C LEU A 104 -16.73 4.51 9.04
N PRO A 105 -17.84 3.77 8.94
CA PRO A 105 -18.67 3.77 7.75
C PRO A 105 -19.25 5.18 7.55
N THR A 106 -18.87 5.83 6.45
CA THR A 106 -19.39 7.13 6.07
C THR A 106 -20.89 6.95 5.74
N PRO A 107 -21.82 7.55 6.51
CA PRO A 107 -23.24 7.38 6.26
C PRO A 107 -23.61 8.16 4.99
N GLY A 108 -23.77 7.46 3.87
CA GLY A 108 -24.15 8.07 2.60
C GLY A 108 -23.93 7.22 1.34
N VAL A 109 -23.09 6.19 1.39
CA VAL A 109 -22.88 5.27 0.26
C VAL A 109 -23.45 3.90 0.61
N ALA A 110 -24.77 3.84 0.72
CA ALA A 110 -25.49 2.57 0.80
C ALA A 110 -25.68 2.05 -0.63
N GLY A 111 -24.93 1.01 -1.00
CA GLY A 111 -25.28 0.17 -2.14
C GLY A 111 -24.51 0.39 -3.44
N GLU A 112 -23.21 0.64 -3.39
CA GLU A 112 -22.35 0.23 -4.52
C GLU A 112 -21.63 -1.05 -4.12
N GLU A 113 -22.00 -2.09 -4.84
CA GLU A 113 -21.50 -3.45 -4.77
C GLU A 113 -19.97 -3.41 -4.78
N ALA A 114 -19.35 -3.74 -3.63
CA ALA A 114 -17.96 -4.15 -3.58
C ALA A 114 -17.88 -5.54 -4.21
N ASP A 115 -18.02 -5.54 -5.54
CA ASP A 115 -17.86 -6.71 -6.37
C ASP A 115 -16.42 -7.20 -6.29
N GLU A 116 -16.29 -8.51 -6.40
CA GLU A 116 -15.06 -9.27 -6.30
C GLU A 116 -13.98 -8.71 -7.23
N GLN A 117 -12.85 -8.29 -6.66
CA GLN A 117 -11.57 -8.45 -7.32
C GLN A 117 -10.52 -8.91 -6.30
N ALA A 118 -10.60 -10.21 -6.03
CA ALA A 118 -9.43 -11.03 -5.72
C ALA A 118 -8.51 -11.07 -6.95
N GLY A 119 -7.87 -9.95 -7.27
CA GLY A 119 -6.68 -9.88 -8.08
C GLY A 119 -5.56 -9.45 -7.15
N GLY A 120 -4.44 -10.17 -7.13
CA GLY A 120 -3.28 -9.75 -6.35
C GLY A 120 -2.99 -8.28 -6.67
N GLU A 121 -2.95 -7.44 -5.64
CA GLU A 121 -2.61 -6.02 -5.81
C GLU A 121 -1.32 -5.98 -6.63
N PRO A 122 -1.28 -5.27 -7.77
CA PRO A 122 -0.03 -5.04 -8.47
C PRO A 122 0.90 -4.34 -7.47
N GLU A 123 1.98 -5.01 -7.10
CA GLU A 123 2.96 -4.50 -6.15
C GLU A 123 3.68 -3.32 -6.81
N LEU A 124 3.10 -2.12 -6.65
CA LEU A 124 3.66 -0.89 -7.20
C LEU A 124 4.86 -0.48 -6.34
N THR A 125 6.04 -0.38 -6.94
CA THR A 125 7.23 0.09 -6.23
C THR A 125 7.39 1.62 -6.35
N VAL A 126 8.17 2.22 -5.45
CA VAL A 126 8.48 3.67 -5.49
C VAL A 126 9.14 4.05 -6.82
N ASP A 127 10.04 3.21 -7.32
CA ASP A 127 10.81 3.46 -8.55
C ASP A 127 9.91 3.39 -9.79
N GLU A 128 8.99 2.42 -9.85
CA GLU A 128 7.99 2.31 -10.92
C GLU A 128 7.07 3.52 -10.92
N LEU A 129 6.52 3.90 -9.76
CA LEU A 129 5.71 5.11 -9.62
C LEU A 129 6.49 6.37 -10.05
N ALA A 130 7.75 6.53 -9.62
CA ALA A 130 8.57 7.66 -9.99
C ALA A 130 8.82 7.71 -11.50
N SER A 131 9.07 6.56 -12.13
CA SER A 131 9.24 6.44 -13.58
C SER A 131 7.98 6.81 -14.34
N LEU A 132 6.81 6.36 -13.87
CA LEU A 132 5.48 6.68 -14.39
C LEU A 132 5.19 8.17 -14.28
N VAL A 133 5.44 8.78 -13.12
CA VAL A 133 5.26 10.22 -12.92
C VAL A 133 6.16 11.01 -13.86
N ARG A 134 7.43 10.62 -14.04
CA ARG A 134 8.34 11.27 -15.00
C ARG A 134 7.84 11.11 -16.44
N LYS A 135 7.38 9.92 -16.82
CA LYS A 135 6.82 9.59 -18.16
C LYS A 135 5.59 10.43 -18.48
N VAL A 136 4.66 10.57 -17.53
CA VAL A 136 3.41 11.35 -17.69
C VAL A 136 3.68 12.85 -17.61
N ALA A 137 4.56 13.29 -16.70
CA ALA A 137 4.92 14.69 -16.57
C ALA A 137 5.67 15.22 -17.81
N ARG A 138 6.52 14.40 -18.44
CA ARG A 138 7.42 14.78 -19.54
C ARG A 138 8.26 16.02 -19.20
N HIS A 139 7.87 17.19 -19.69
CA HIS A 139 8.53 18.48 -19.44
C HIS A 139 7.78 19.38 -18.45
N ARG A 140 6.83 18.83 -17.70
CA ARG A 140 5.97 19.56 -16.76
C ARG A 140 6.50 19.45 -15.33
N GLN A 141 5.95 20.30 -14.46
CA GLN A 141 6.31 20.32 -13.04
C GLN A 141 5.86 19.08 -12.25
N GLY A 142 4.93 18.27 -12.80
CA GLY A 142 4.32 17.13 -12.12
C GLY A 142 3.28 16.42 -12.98
N ALA A 143 2.65 15.39 -12.40
CA ALA A 143 1.53 14.66 -12.98
C ALA A 143 0.34 14.64 -12.00
N HIS A 144 -0.88 14.78 -12.52
CA HIS A 144 -2.07 14.57 -11.69
C HIS A 144 -2.35 13.08 -11.50
N LEU A 145 -2.94 12.73 -10.36
CA LEU A 145 -3.34 11.35 -10.07
C LEU A 145 -4.28 10.79 -11.15
N ALA A 146 -5.21 11.60 -11.63
CA ALA A 146 -6.15 11.21 -12.68
C ALA A 146 -5.48 10.91 -14.03
N ASP A 147 -4.31 11.52 -14.31
CA ASP A 147 -3.58 11.25 -15.55
C ASP A 147 -2.71 10.00 -15.41
N LEU A 148 -2.17 9.74 -14.21
CA LEU A 148 -1.45 8.50 -13.91
C LEU A 148 -2.35 7.27 -14.08
N LEU A 149 -3.62 7.36 -13.69
CA LEU A 149 -4.61 6.28 -13.86
C LEU A 149 -4.93 5.95 -15.33
N GLN A 150 -4.50 6.76 -16.29
CA GLN A 150 -4.64 6.44 -17.72
C GLN A 150 -3.53 5.52 -18.23
N GLU A 151 -2.46 5.34 -17.46
CA GLU A 151 -1.37 4.45 -17.83
C GLU A 151 -1.78 2.98 -17.63
N PRO A 152 -1.42 2.09 -18.57
CA PRO A 152 -1.80 0.68 -18.49
C PRO A 152 -1.20 -0.03 -17.27
N GLU A 153 -0.08 0.48 -16.77
CA GLU A 153 0.63 -0.01 -15.57
C GLU A 153 -0.17 0.23 -14.28
N LEU A 154 -1.12 1.17 -14.30
CA LEU A 154 -2.03 1.49 -13.19
C LEU A 154 -3.48 1.08 -13.51
N ALA A 155 -3.69 0.19 -14.48
CA ALA A 155 -5.01 -0.34 -14.79
C ALA A 155 -5.58 -1.10 -13.59
N GLY A 156 -6.80 -0.74 -13.16
CA GLY A 156 -7.47 -1.33 -12.00
C GLY A 156 -7.24 -0.59 -10.68
N TRP A 157 -6.36 0.42 -10.64
CA TRP A 157 -6.23 1.27 -9.47
C TRP A 157 -7.38 2.29 -9.38
N ALA A 158 -7.94 2.46 -8.19
CA ALA A 158 -8.80 3.60 -7.92
C ALA A 158 -7.98 4.81 -7.47
N GLN A 159 -8.47 6.01 -7.76
CA GLN A 159 -7.83 7.27 -7.35
C GLN A 159 -7.53 7.39 -5.84
N PRO A 160 -8.43 6.99 -4.91
CA PRO A 160 -8.11 7.04 -3.48
C PRO A 160 -6.98 6.08 -3.10
N ASP A 161 -6.91 4.89 -3.72
CA ASP A 161 -5.89 3.88 -3.41
C ASP A 161 -4.52 4.31 -3.93
N LEU A 162 -4.48 4.88 -5.13
CA LEU A 162 -3.26 5.47 -5.68
C LEU A 162 -2.76 6.62 -4.79
N LYS A 163 -3.67 7.48 -4.31
CA LYS A 163 -3.32 8.57 -3.39
C LYS A 163 -2.73 8.04 -2.08
N ALA A 164 -3.33 7.00 -1.50
CA ALA A 164 -2.83 6.37 -0.29
C ALA A 164 -1.44 5.74 -0.50
N ALA A 165 -1.24 5.04 -1.61
CA ALA A 165 0.07 4.45 -1.95
C ALA A 165 1.15 5.52 -2.11
N VAL A 166 0.88 6.61 -2.83
CA VAL A 166 1.81 7.74 -3.00
C VAL A 166 2.23 8.34 -1.65
N ILE A 167 1.28 8.51 -0.73
CA ILE A 167 1.54 9.02 0.62
C ILE A 167 2.39 8.03 1.44
N ASP A 168 2.10 6.73 1.34
CA ASP A 168 2.89 5.68 2.01
C ASP A 168 4.34 5.64 1.50
N PHE A 169 4.58 6.01 0.24
CA PHE A 169 5.92 6.20 -0.32
C PHE A 169 6.62 7.49 0.13
N GLY A 170 5.97 8.31 0.97
CA GLY A 170 6.52 9.56 1.46
C GLY A 170 6.51 10.69 0.42
N LEU A 171 5.76 10.53 -0.68
CA LEU A 171 5.66 11.55 -1.73
C LEU A 171 4.49 12.50 -1.41
N PRO A 172 4.72 13.83 -1.40
CA PRO A 172 3.66 14.78 -1.12
C PRO A 172 2.65 14.84 -2.28
N VAL A 173 1.37 14.62 -1.94
CA VAL A 173 0.24 14.86 -2.85
C VAL A 173 -0.30 16.26 -2.58
N GLU A 174 -0.03 17.18 -3.50
CA GLU A 174 -0.48 18.57 -3.41
C GLU A 174 -1.55 18.87 -4.46
N GLU A 175 -2.46 19.78 -4.13
CA GLU A 175 -3.36 20.36 -5.12
C GLU A 175 -2.62 21.51 -5.83
N PHE A 176 -2.30 21.34 -7.11
CA PHE A 176 -1.64 22.40 -7.88
C PHE A 176 -2.16 22.52 -9.31
N LYS A 177 -1.94 23.68 -9.90
CA LYS A 177 -2.38 24.00 -11.26
C LYS A 177 -1.41 23.39 -12.27
N LEU A 178 -1.87 22.40 -13.03
CA LEU A 178 -1.15 21.97 -14.25
C LEU A 178 -1.93 22.38 -15.49
N ILE A 179 -1.17 22.69 -16.53
CA ILE A 179 -1.70 22.93 -17.88
C ILE A 179 -1.62 21.60 -18.62
N LEU A 180 -2.77 20.98 -18.84
CA LEU A 180 -2.91 19.71 -19.54
C LEU A 180 -3.63 19.94 -20.87
N ALA A 181 -2.96 19.64 -21.99
CA ALA A 181 -3.52 19.79 -23.33
C ALA A 181 -4.15 21.18 -23.59
N GLY A 182 -3.49 22.24 -23.11
CA GLY A 182 -3.95 23.63 -23.26
C GLY A 182 -5.08 24.06 -22.31
N ARG A 183 -5.53 23.18 -21.39
CA ARG A 183 -6.51 23.52 -20.34
C ARG A 183 -5.84 23.53 -18.98
N GLN A 184 -6.05 24.59 -18.21
CA GLN A 184 -5.57 24.67 -16.84
C GLN A 184 -6.57 23.96 -15.91
N ARG A 185 -6.08 23.02 -15.11
CA ARG A 185 -6.90 22.32 -14.11
C ARG A 185 -6.18 22.33 -12.76
N VAL A 186 -6.96 22.55 -11.70
CA VAL A 186 -6.53 22.44 -10.31
C VAL A 186 -6.96 21.05 -9.85
N ARG A 187 -5.99 20.17 -9.55
CA ARG A 187 -6.24 18.81 -9.07
C ARG A 187 -5.06 18.31 -8.24
N ASP A 188 -5.33 17.30 -7.42
CA ASP A 188 -4.30 16.53 -6.71
C ASP A 188 -3.28 15.91 -7.67
N GLY A 189 -2.01 16.06 -7.36
CA GLY A 189 -0.91 15.49 -8.13
C GLY A 189 0.39 15.37 -7.35
N VAL A 190 1.41 14.82 -8.01
CA VAL A 190 2.77 14.66 -7.49
C VAL A 190 3.71 15.49 -8.34
N ARG A 191 4.64 16.22 -7.71
CA ARG A 191 5.63 17.03 -8.42
C ARG A 191 6.89 16.22 -8.71
N VAL A 192 7.53 16.51 -9.83
CA VAL A 192 8.77 15.83 -10.25
C VAL A 192 9.94 16.07 -9.28
N ARG A 193 9.98 17.25 -8.66
CA ARG A 193 11.04 17.63 -7.70
C ARG A 193 11.07 16.78 -6.42
N ASP A 194 9.94 16.18 -6.08
CA ASP A 194 9.76 15.42 -4.85
C ASP A 194 9.99 13.91 -5.07
N LEU A 195 10.25 13.48 -6.31
CA LEU A 195 10.55 12.10 -6.66
C LEU A 195 12.02 11.75 -6.39
N PRO A 196 12.33 10.48 -6.05
CA PRO A 196 13.71 10.01 -5.96
C PRO A 196 14.43 10.22 -7.31
N PRO A 197 15.75 10.50 -7.31
CA PRO A 197 16.53 10.72 -8.52
C PRO A 197 16.46 9.51 -9.45
N ASP A 198 16.49 9.77 -10.75
CA ASP A 198 16.39 8.71 -11.76
C ASP A 198 17.63 7.79 -11.67
N PRO A 199 17.47 6.49 -11.42
CA PRO A 199 18.60 5.57 -11.43
C PRO A 199 19.29 5.51 -12.80
N ALA A 200 18.59 5.82 -13.90
CA ALA A 200 19.19 5.87 -15.24
C ALA A 200 20.08 7.11 -15.47
N VAL A 201 20.01 8.13 -14.60
CA VAL A 201 20.80 9.37 -14.69
C VAL A 201 21.88 9.43 -13.60
N ALA A 202 21.92 8.44 -12.71
CA ALA A 202 22.92 8.33 -11.64
C ALA A 202 24.29 7.83 -12.16
N ALA A 203 24.85 8.51 -13.16
CA ALA A 203 26.29 8.69 -13.35
C ALA A 203 26.58 9.80 -14.39
N PRO A 204 26.76 11.06 -13.99
CA PRO A 204 27.81 11.86 -14.59
C PRO A 204 29.12 11.48 -13.90
N ALA A 205 29.76 10.42 -14.37
CA ALA A 205 31.21 10.38 -14.32
C ALA A 205 31.69 11.53 -15.21
N SER A 206 32.03 12.68 -14.62
CA SER A 206 32.95 13.71 -15.13
C SER A 206 32.82 14.96 -14.27
N THR A 207 33.70 15.11 -13.29
CA THR A 207 34.25 16.44 -12.99
C THR A 207 34.71 17.04 -14.32
N PRO A 208 34.21 18.21 -14.74
CA PRO A 208 34.79 18.92 -15.87
C PRO A 208 36.26 19.21 -15.54
N PRO A 209 37.22 19.00 -16.46
CA PRO A 209 38.55 19.56 -16.28
C PRO A 209 38.39 21.08 -16.13
N GLU A 210 38.93 21.59 -15.04
CA GLU A 210 39.08 23.01 -14.75
C GLU A 210 39.61 23.73 -16.01
N PRO A 211 38.91 24.76 -16.53
CA PRO A 211 39.44 25.54 -17.64
C PRO A 211 40.76 26.18 -17.17
N PRO A 212 41.80 26.23 -18.00
CA PRO A 212 43.06 26.88 -17.64
C PRO A 212 42.76 28.32 -17.24
N ALA A 213 43.25 28.72 -16.07
CA ALA A 213 43.11 30.08 -15.55
C ALA A 213 43.51 31.10 -16.62
N ASP A 214 42.58 32.00 -16.96
CA ASP A 214 42.87 33.17 -17.78
C ASP A 214 44.04 33.96 -17.16
N PRO A 215 45.06 34.35 -17.93
CA PRO A 215 46.14 35.19 -17.44
C PRO A 215 45.55 36.54 -17.00
N ALA A 216 45.95 36.98 -15.79
CA ALA A 216 45.51 38.21 -15.18
C ALA A 216 45.60 39.43 -16.14
N PRO A 217 44.65 40.37 -16.09
CA PRO A 217 44.68 41.56 -16.94
C PRO A 217 45.96 42.37 -16.69
N GLN A 218 46.72 42.60 -17.76
CA GLN A 218 47.89 43.48 -17.72
C GLN A 218 47.47 44.91 -17.36
N PRO A 219 48.19 45.60 -16.45
CA PRO A 219 47.91 46.99 -16.14
C PRO A 219 48.19 47.89 -17.35
N LEU A 220 47.23 48.75 -17.67
CA LEU A 220 47.34 49.78 -18.71
C LEU A 220 48.56 50.70 -18.43
N PRO A 221 49.38 51.06 -19.42
CA PRO A 221 50.41 52.08 -19.25
C PRO A 221 49.75 53.45 -19.03
N ALA A 222 50.15 54.13 -17.96
CA ALA A 222 49.76 55.49 -17.65
C ALA A 222 50.24 56.44 -18.76
N GLN A 223 49.31 57.21 -19.34
CA GLN A 223 49.67 58.29 -20.26
C GLN A 223 50.35 59.44 -19.48
N PRO A 224 51.45 60.00 -19.99
CA PRO A 224 52.02 61.20 -19.40
C PRO A 224 51.14 62.43 -19.67
N PRO A 225 51.07 63.40 -18.75
CA PRO A 225 50.33 64.64 -18.95
C PRO A 225 51.02 65.48 -20.04
N GLY A 226 50.28 65.80 -21.10
CA GLY A 226 50.70 66.77 -22.10
C GLY A 226 50.67 68.18 -21.50
N THR A 227 51.83 68.83 -21.42
CA THR A 227 51.98 70.26 -21.19
C THR A 227 51.80 71.00 -22.51
N GLY A 228 50.78 71.84 -22.59
CA GLY A 228 50.76 73.03 -23.45
C GLY A 228 51.44 74.21 -22.76
#